data_AF-A0A7R9W3N6-F1
#
_entry.id   AF-A0A7R9W3N6-F1
#
_cell.length_a   1.000
_cell.length_b   1.000
_cell.length_c   1.000
_cell.angle_alpha   90.00
_cell.angle_beta   90.00
_cell.angle_gamma   90.00
#
_symmetry.space_group_name_H-M   'P 1'
#
loop_
_entity.id
_entity.type
_entity.pdbx_description
1 polymer ?
#
loop_
_entity_poly.entity_id
_entity_poly.type
_entity_poly.pdbx_seq_one_letter_code
_entity_poly.pdbx_strand_id
1 'polypeptide(L)'
;MVENKRRKHHDKDKYYKLAKEQGLRSRAAFKLSQINRKFRLLENAKIVIDLCAAPGGWTQIASRSVPRSGSLVLAVDILPIRPIGNPNVLTLIGDVTTDKCKSQIRSEMQGAAADVVLCDG
;
A
#
# COMPACT_ATOMS: atom_id res chain seq x y z
N MET A 1 13.95 -33.92 28.60
CA MET A 1 13.93 -33.35 27.23
C MET A 1 12.53 -32.83 26.99
N VAL A 2 12.34 -31.51 26.93
CA VAL A 2 11.01 -30.91 26.69
C VAL A 2 10.89 -30.65 25.20
N GLU A 3 9.99 -31.38 24.53
CA GLU A 3 9.78 -31.30 23.10
C GLU A 3 9.01 -30.02 22.76
N ASN A 4 9.70 -29.07 22.16
CA ASN A 4 9.15 -27.77 21.80
C ASN A 4 8.30 -27.90 20.53
N LYS A 5 6.98 -28.12 20.67
CA LYS A 5 6.02 -28.14 19.56
C LYS A 5 5.92 -26.76 18.90
N ARG A 6 6.75 -26.52 17.87
CA ARG A 6 6.58 -25.38 16.94
C ARG A 6 5.18 -25.46 16.31
N ARG A 7 4.31 -24.49 16.59
CA ARG A 7 3.02 -24.30 15.90
C ARG A 7 3.27 -24.22 14.39
N LYS A 8 2.84 -25.24 13.64
CA LYS A 8 2.99 -25.31 12.18
C LYS A 8 2.29 -24.11 11.50
N HIS A 9 3.05 -23.44 10.63
CA HIS A 9 2.73 -22.19 9.93
C HIS A 9 1.76 -22.35 8.74
N HIS A 10 0.73 -23.19 8.84
CA HIS A 10 -0.10 -23.54 7.67
C HIS A 10 -0.86 -22.35 7.05
N ASP A 11 -1.38 -21.42 7.86
CA ASP A 11 -2.19 -20.31 7.34
C ASP A 11 -1.39 -19.19 6.67
N LYS A 12 -0.15 -18.95 7.11
CA LYS A 12 0.69 -17.91 6.49
C LYS A 12 1.05 -18.27 5.06
N ASP A 13 1.23 -19.56 4.79
CA ASP A 13 1.53 -20.09 3.47
C ASP A 13 0.35 -19.97 2.51
N LYS A 14 -0.89 -20.19 2.98
CA LYS A 14 -2.08 -20.11 2.12
C LYS A 14 -2.26 -18.72 1.51
N TYR A 15 -2.23 -17.67 2.33
CA TYR A 15 -2.41 -16.30 1.83
C TYR A 15 -1.20 -15.81 1.02
N TYR A 16 0.00 -16.30 1.32
CA TYR A 16 1.16 -15.98 0.50
C TYR A 16 1.05 -16.59 -0.91
N LYS A 17 0.66 -17.87 -1.01
CA LYS A 17 0.41 -18.55 -2.28
C LYS A 17 -0.71 -17.86 -3.06
N LEU A 18 -1.84 -17.59 -2.39
CA LEU A 18 -2.97 -16.88 -3.00
C LEU A 18 -2.59 -15.48 -3.50
N ALA A 19 -1.77 -14.74 -2.75
CA ALA A 19 -1.27 -13.43 -3.19
C ALA A 19 -0.46 -13.56 -4.49
N LYS A 20 0.45 -14.53 -4.57
CA LYS A 20 1.22 -14.79 -5.79
C LYS A 20 0.34 -15.18 -6.97
N GLU A 21 -0.61 -16.09 -6.76
CA GLU A 21 -1.58 -16.52 -7.79
C GLU A 21 -2.39 -15.34 -8.33
N GLN A 22 -2.71 -14.35 -7.49
CA GLN A 22 -3.43 -13.12 -7.88
C GLN A 22 -2.52 -11.98 -8.33
N GLY A 23 -1.21 -12.20 -8.47
CA GLY A 23 -0.24 -11.16 -8.85
C GLY A 23 -0.10 -10.02 -7.82
N LEU A 24 -0.47 -10.28 -6.56
CA LEU A 24 -0.31 -9.35 -5.45
C LEU A 24 1.10 -9.48 -4.86
N ARG A 25 1.70 -8.34 -4.52
CA ARG A 25 3.07 -8.24 -4.01
C ARG A 25 3.22 -8.60 -2.54
N SER A 26 2.13 -8.61 -1.80
CA SER A 26 2.09 -9.01 -0.40
C SER A 26 0.71 -9.54 -0.04
N ARG A 27 0.67 -10.51 0.87
CA ARG A 27 -0.56 -10.99 1.51
C ARG A 27 -1.28 -9.89 2.30
N ALA A 28 -0.58 -8.82 2.67
CA ALA A 28 -1.16 -7.63 3.30
C ALA A 28 -2.25 -6.98 2.43
N ALA A 29 -2.16 -7.10 1.10
CA ALA A 29 -3.15 -6.58 0.17
C ALA A 29 -4.59 -7.03 0.52
N PHE A 30 -4.75 -8.27 1.00
CA PHE A 30 -6.05 -8.78 1.43
C PHE A 30 -6.68 -7.99 2.58
N LYS A 31 -5.85 -7.45 3.50
CA LYS A 31 -6.35 -6.58 4.58
C LYS A 31 -7.02 -5.35 4.00
N LEU A 32 -6.32 -4.61 3.13
CA LEU A 32 -6.88 -3.40 2.53
C LEU A 32 -8.08 -3.70 1.65
N SER A 33 -8.07 -4.79 0.88
CA SER A 33 -9.23 -5.21 0.10
C SER A 33 -10.45 -5.46 0.99
N GLN A 34 -10.29 -6.11 2.13
CA GLN A 34 -11.37 -6.37 3.09
C GLN A 34 -11.86 -5.07 3.76
N ILE A 35 -10.93 -4.20 4.17
CA ILE A 35 -11.25 -2.89 4.76
C ILE A 35 -12.03 -2.04 3.75
N ASN A 36 -11.53 -1.91 2.53
CA ASN A 36 -12.18 -1.11 1.50
C ASN A 36 -13.56 -1.67 1.12
N ARG A 37 -13.72 -3.00 1.04
CA ARG A 37 -15.04 -3.61 0.80
C ARG A 37 -16.06 -3.27 1.89
N LYS A 38 -15.62 -3.14 3.14
CA LYS A 38 -16.50 -2.85 4.28
C LYS A 38 -16.84 -1.36 4.39
N PHE A 39 -15.86 -0.48 4.15
CA PHE A 39 -15.98 0.94 4.47
C PHE A 39 -15.98 1.86 3.24
N ARG A 40 -15.70 1.34 2.05
CA ARG A 40 -15.69 2.07 0.76
C ARG A 40 -14.82 3.34 0.79
N LEU A 41 -13.66 3.24 1.45
CA LEU A 41 -12.76 4.37 1.71
C LEU A 41 -12.15 4.95 0.43
N LEU A 42 -11.95 4.12 -0.59
CA LEU A 42 -11.12 4.45 -1.75
C LEU A 42 -11.94 4.86 -2.99
N GLU A 43 -13.21 4.49 -3.08
CA GLU A 43 -14.02 4.61 -4.30
C GLU A 43 -14.15 6.06 -4.81
N ASN A 44 -14.09 7.03 -3.89
CA ASN A 44 -14.19 8.47 -4.20
C ASN A 44 -12.93 9.27 -3.84
N ALA A 45 -11.87 8.61 -3.37
CA ALA A 45 -10.64 9.28 -2.97
C ALA A 45 -9.86 9.74 -4.21
N LYS A 46 -9.52 11.02 -4.28
CA LYS A 46 -8.67 11.59 -5.33
C LYS A 46 -7.20 11.47 -4.95
N ILE A 47 -6.84 11.73 -3.71
CA ILE A 47 -5.44 11.63 -3.26
C ILE A 47 -5.34 10.63 -2.11
N VAL A 48 -4.56 9.57 -2.35
CA VAL A 48 -4.26 8.54 -1.35
C VAL A 48 -2.76 8.51 -1.11
N ILE A 49 -2.34 8.56 0.15
CA ILE A 49 -0.94 8.33 0.53
C ILE A 49 -0.83 6.94 1.16
N ASP A 50 0.12 6.13 0.70
CA ASP A 50 0.47 4.82 1.28
C ASP A 50 1.86 4.94 1.91
N LEU A 51 1.93 4.98 3.24
CA LEU A 51 3.17 5.11 4.00
C LEU A 51 3.73 3.73 4.37
N CYS A 52 5.06 3.62 4.40
CA CYS A 52 5.76 2.34 4.61
C CYS A 52 5.29 1.27 3.61
N ALA A 53 5.16 1.70 2.35
CA ALA A 53 4.43 0.97 1.33
C ALA A 53 5.17 -0.23 0.73
N ALA A 54 6.49 -0.37 0.87
CA ALA A 54 7.23 -1.47 0.25
C ALA A 54 6.74 -2.85 0.78
N PRO A 55 6.44 -3.83 -0.09
CA PRO A 55 6.76 -3.92 -1.53
C PRO A 55 5.69 -3.35 -2.48
N GLY A 56 4.63 -2.72 -1.97
CA GLY A 56 3.55 -2.06 -2.73
C GLY A 56 2.23 -2.82 -2.73
N GLY A 57 2.00 -3.72 -1.77
CA GLY A 57 0.80 -4.56 -1.73
C GLY A 57 -0.49 -3.75 -1.54
N TRP A 58 -0.48 -2.78 -0.61
CA TRP A 58 -1.60 -1.86 -0.40
C TRP A 58 -1.72 -0.87 -1.56
N THR A 59 -0.60 -0.34 -2.06
CA THR A 59 -0.54 0.49 -3.27
C THR A 59 -1.23 -0.15 -4.48
N GLN A 60 -1.05 -1.46 -4.69
CA GLN A 60 -1.75 -2.19 -5.77
C GLN A 60 -3.26 -2.16 -5.60
N ILE A 61 -3.76 -2.34 -4.37
CA ILE A 61 -5.20 -2.30 -4.09
C ILE A 61 -5.73 -0.86 -4.19
N ALA A 62 -5.00 0.11 -3.62
CA ALA A 62 -5.36 1.53 -3.68
C ALA A 62 -5.51 2.01 -5.13
N SER A 63 -4.49 1.79 -5.96
CA SER A 63 -4.47 2.24 -7.37
C SER A 63 -5.58 1.65 -8.24
N ARG A 64 -6.07 0.45 -7.90
CA ARG A 64 -7.20 -0.21 -8.57
C ARG A 64 -8.56 0.23 -8.06
N SER A 65 -8.63 0.79 -6.85
CA SER A 65 -9.89 1.09 -6.16
C SER A 65 -10.32 2.56 -6.26
N VAL A 66 -9.35 3.47 -6.44
CA VAL A 66 -9.62 4.89 -6.67
C VAL A 66 -10.17 5.16 -8.07
N PRO A 67 -10.82 6.30 -8.33
CA PRO A 67 -11.24 6.70 -9.68
C PRO A 67 -10.07 6.66 -10.67
N ARG A 68 -10.29 6.11 -11.86
CA ARG A 68 -9.21 5.88 -12.84
C ARG A 68 -8.57 7.17 -13.38
N SER A 69 -9.32 8.26 -13.38
CA SER A 69 -8.90 9.57 -13.88
C SER A 69 -8.98 10.59 -12.75
N GLY A 70 -8.00 11.48 -12.68
CA GLY A 70 -7.96 12.55 -11.67
C GLY A 70 -7.66 12.07 -10.25
N SER A 71 -7.15 10.85 -10.09
CA SER A 71 -6.63 10.36 -8.80
C SER A 71 -5.11 10.22 -8.82
N LEU A 72 -4.52 10.31 -7.63
CA LEU A 72 -3.11 10.10 -7.33
C LEU A 72 -3.00 9.16 -6.13
N VAL A 73 -2.23 8.08 -6.30
CA VAL A 73 -1.78 7.22 -5.21
C VAL A 73 -0.29 7.43 -5.04
N LEU A 74 0.09 8.06 -3.93
CA LEU A 74 1.48 8.34 -3.59
C LEU A 74 1.99 7.32 -2.58
N ALA A 75 2.86 6.41 -3.01
CA ALA A 75 3.47 5.40 -2.16
C ALA A 75 4.85 5.86 -1.69
N VAL A 76 5.08 5.83 -0.37
CA VAL A 76 6.31 6.32 0.26
C VAL A 76 6.91 5.23 1.13
N ASP A 77 8.19 4.96 0.95
CA ASP A 77 8.93 4.00 1.77
C ASP A 77 10.43 4.36 1.79
N ILE A 78 11.17 3.88 2.78
CA ILE A 78 12.63 3.98 2.80
C ILE A 78 13.28 3.05 1.77
N LEU A 79 12.59 1.96 1.41
CA LEU A 79 13.00 0.99 0.41
C LEU A 79 12.37 1.28 -0.95
N PRO A 80 13.05 0.92 -2.05
CA PRO A 80 12.49 1.07 -3.39
C PRO A 80 11.27 0.17 -3.61
N ILE A 81 10.21 0.76 -4.16
CA ILE A 81 9.01 0.04 -4.61
C ILE A 81 9.12 -0.16 -6.12
N ARG A 82 9.04 -1.41 -6.59
CA ARG A 82 9.03 -1.68 -8.04
C ARG A 82 7.84 -0.95 -8.70
N PRO A 83 7.93 -0.44 -9.94
CA PRO A 83 6.82 0.25 -10.59
C PRO A 83 5.52 -0.57 -10.56
N ILE A 84 4.43 -0.01 -10.04
CA ILE A 84 3.13 -0.71 -9.93
C ILE A 84 2.50 -0.93 -11.31
N GLY A 85 2.81 -0.09 -12.28
CA GLY A 85 2.34 -0.19 -13.67
C GLY A 85 1.02 0.55 -13.94
N ASN A 86 0.46 1.23 -12.95
CA ASN A 86 -0.70 2.08 -13.11
C ASN A 86 -0.26 3.56 -13.21
N PRO A 87 -0.81 4.35 -14.16
CA PRO A 87 -0.37 5.72 -14.41
C PRO A 87 -0.70 6.71 -13.28
N ASN A 88 -1.66 6.35 -12.42
CA ASN A 88 -2.05 7.14 -11.25
C ASN A 88 -1.19 6.85 -10.00
N VAL A 89 -0.10 6.09 -10.13
CA VAL A 89 0.79 5.76 -9.01
C VAL A 89 2.10 6.49 -9.14
N LEU A 90 2.47 7.21 -8.09
CA LEU A 90 3.79 7.77 -7.91
C LEU A 90 4.46 7.11 -6.69
N THR A 91 5.76 6.86 -6.79
CA THR A 91 6.55 6.28 -5.68
C THR A 91 7.65 7.24 -5.27
N LEU A 92 7.78 7.49 -3.97
CA LEU A 92 8.88 8.25 -3.38
C LEU A 92 9.69 7.34 -2.46
N ILE A 93 11.02 7.46 -2.56
CA ILE A 93 11.94 6.79 -1.65
C ILE A 93 12.42 7.81 -0.63
N GLY A 94 12.10 7.60 0.64
CA GLY A 94 12.49 8.50 1.71
C GLY A 94 11.98 8.11 3.08
N ASP A 95 12.63 8.64 4.11
CA ASP A 95 12.19 8.54 5.48
C ASP A 95 11.10 9.58 5.76
N VAL A 96 9.88 9.09 6.02
CA VAL A 96 8.66 9.86 6.27
C VAL A 96 8.77 10.80 7.48
N THR A 97 9.72 10.56 8.40
CA THR A 97 9.95 11.42 9.56
C THR A 97 10.68 12.72 9.20
N THR A 98 11.39 12.74 8.06
CA THR A 98 12.20 13.87 7.61
C THR A 98 11.37 14.98 6.95
N ASP A 99 11.76 16.23 7.15
CA ASP A 99 11.07 17.38 6.53
C ASP A 99 11.26 17.41 5.02
N LYS A 100 12.38 16.86 4.51
CA LYS A 100 12.59 16.64 3.09
C LYS A 100 11.48 15.77 2.49
N CYS A 101 11.21 14.60 3.09
CA CYS A 101 10.19 13.68 2.60
C CYS A 101 8.79 14.32 2.68
N LYS A 102 8.45 14.96 3.80
CA LYS A 102 7.18 15.70 3.95
C LYS A 102 7.02 16.79 2.89
N SER A 103 8.09 17.51 2.56
CA SER A 103 8.06 18.56 1.53
C SER A 103 7.86 17.98 0.13
N GLN A 104 8.52 16.86 -0.18
CA GLN A 104 8.32 16.14 -1.44
C GLN A 104 6.87 15.65 -1.57
N ILE A 105 6.32 15.02 -0.52
CA ILE A 105 4.92 14.57 -0.50
C ILE A 105 3.96 15.73 -0.79
N ARG A 106 4.13 16.88 -0.12
CA ARG A 106 3.30 18.08 -0.35
C ARG A 106 3.44 18.62 -1.78
N SER A 107 4.64 18.59 -2.34
CA SER A 107 4.92 19.02 -3.71
C SER A 107 4.19 18.14 -4.73
N GLU A 108 4.25 16.83 -4.57
CA GLU A 108 3.59 15.88 -5.50
C GLU A 108 2.06 15.99 -5.45
N MET A 109 1.50 16.31 -4.27
CA MET A 109 0.08 16.59 -4.11
C MET A 109 -0.30 18.00 -4.59
N GLN A 110 0.65 18.81 -5.09
CA GLN A 110 0.43 20.18 -5.56
C GLN A 110 -0.26 21.07 -4.50
N GLY A 111 0.08 20.85 -3.22
CA GLY A 111 -0.51 21.56 -2.10
C GLY A 111 -1.93 21.12 -1.68
N ALA A 112 -2.54 20.17 -2.39
CA ALA A 112 -3.82 19.59 -1.98
C ALA A 112 -3.66 18.70 -0.73
N ALA A 113 -4.76 18.52 0.01
CA ALA A 113 -4.83 17.58 1.12
C ALA A 113 -5.05 16.15 0.62
N ALA A 114 -4.53 15.16 1.35
CA ALA A 114 -4.85 13.77 1.12
C ALA A 114 -6.27 13.46 1.63
N ASP A 115 -7.03 12.69 0.84
CA ASP A 115 -8.35 12.19 1.25
C ASP A 115 -8.19 10.98 2.19
N VAL A 116 -7.17 10.14 1.93
CA VAL A 116 -6.88 8.94 2.71
C VAL A 116 -5.38 8.79 2.91
N VAL A 117 -4.99 8.45 4.14
CA VAL A 117 -3.62 8.01 4.47
C VAL A 117 -3.68 6.58 4.96
N LEU A 118 -2.88 5.72 4.36
CA LEU A 118 -2.76 4.30 4.65
C LEU A 118 -1.38 3.99 5.26
N CYS A 119 -1.33 2.99 6.13
CA CYS A 119 -0.08 2.47 6.70
C CYS A 119 -0.29 1.03 7.21
N ASP A 120 0.58 0.10 6.80
CA ASP A 120 0.63 -1.30 7.31
C ASP A 120 2.06 -1.73 7.67
N GLY A 121 2.97 -0.75 7.81
CA GLY A 121 4.40 -0.94 8.13
C GLY A 121 4.70 -0.93 9.62
#